data_AF-A0A6N7QY09-F1
#
_entry.id   AF-A0A6N7QY09-F1
#
_cell.length_a   1.000
_cell.length_b   1.000
_cell.length_c   1.000
_cell.angle_alpha   90.00
_cell.angle_beta   90.00
_cell.angle_gamma   90.00
#
_symmetry.space_group_name_H-M   'P 1'
#
loop_
_entity.id
_entity.type
_entity.pdbx_description
1 polymer ?
#
loop_
_entity_poly.entity_id
_entity_poly.type
_entity_poly.pdbx_seq_one_letter_code
_entity_poly.pdbx_strand_id
1 'polypeptide(L)'
;MIDSLNKYIDKTKIMLQLLAKPLNNEQRENAINRITQLIDDREALTKDIKPPFSSEEQELGKQAIELDQQLNHELTKVFQHIKKDMRNAKKQSRSNHSYLNPYKNVASFDGRFLDSKK
;
A
#
# COMPACT_ATOMS: atom_id res chain seq x y z
N MET A 1 -20.84 7.66 -15.61
CA MET A 1 -20.60 6.24 -15.27
C MET A 1 -19.46 5.67 -16.10
N ILE A 2 -19.59 5.62 -17.44
CA ILE A 2 -18.47 5.23 -18.32
C ILE A 2 -17.17 6.05 -18.12
N ASP A 3 -17.28 7.36 -17.90
CA ASP A 3 -16.14 8.23 -17.57
C ASP A 3 -15.48 7.84 -16.23
N SER A 4 -16.28 7.54 -15.20
CA SER A 4 -15.79 7.08 -13.90
C SER A 4 -15.06 5.74 -14.01
N LEU A 5 -15.55 4.82 -14.86
CA LEU A 5 -14.94 3.53 -15.12
C LEU A 5 -13.62 3.66 -15.90
N ASN A 6 -13.57 4.54 -16.91
CA ASN A 6 -12.33 4.85 -17.62
C ASN A 6 -11.29 5.49 -16.69
N LYS A 7 -11.70 6.41 -15.82
CA LYS A 7 -10.83 7.00 -14.79
C LYS A 7 -10.32 5.93 -13.82
N TYR A 8 -11.19 5.00 -13.40
CA TYR A 8 -10.77 3.89 -12.53
C TYR A 8 -9.69 3.04 -13.20
N ILE A 9 -9.89 2.66 -14.46
CA ILE A 9 -8.93 1.89 -15.27
C ILE A 9 -7.60 2.65 -15.42
N ASP A 10 -7.65 3.95 -15.70
CA ASP A 10 -6.46 4.79 -15.83
C ASP A 10 -5.65 4.84 -14.52
N LYS A 11 -6.33 5.03 -13.37
CA LYS A 11 -5.68 4.99 -12.06
C LYS A 11 -5.05 3.64 -11.77
N THR A 12 -5.72 2.52 -12.10
CA THR A 12 -5.15 1.17 -11.97
C THR A 12 -3.89 1.01 -12.83
N LYS A 13 -3.88 1.52 -14.08
CA LYS A 13 -2.70 1.50 -14.95
C LYS A 13 -1.54 2.32 -14.39
N ILE A 14 -1.80 3.50 -13.83
CA ILE A 14 -0.78 4.34 -13.19
C ILE A 14 -0.16 3.59 -11.99
N MET A 15 -0.97 2.92 -11.17
CA MET A 15 -0.47 2.12 -10.04
C MET A 15 0.45 1.00 -10.52
N LEU A 16 0.06 0.25 -11.56
CA LEU A 16 0.88 -0.80 -12.16
C LEU A 16 2.22 -0.25 -12.68
N GLN A 17 2.22 0.92 -13.32
CA GLN A 17 3.45 1.57 -13.78
C GLN A 17 4.38 2.01 -12.63
N LEU A 18 3.81 2.46 -11.51
CA LEU A 18 4.58 2.80 -10.31
C LEU A 18 5.21 1.55 -9.68
N LEU A 19 4.46 0.45 -9.62
CA LEU A 19 4.91 -0.81 -9.04
C LEU A 19 5.93 -1.57 -9.92
N ALA A 20 5.92 -1.33 -11.24
CA ALA A 20 6.90 -1.91 -12.17
C ALA A 20 8.32 -1.37 -11.97
N LYS A 21 8.49 -0.21 -11.33
CA LYS A 21 9.80 0.40 -11.08
C LYS A 21 10.39 -0.12 -9.76
N PRO A 22 11.70 -0.40 -9.70
CA PRO A 22 12.34 -0.78 -8.44
C PRO A 22 12.23 0.36 -7.43
N LEU A 23 11.62 0.09 -6.27
CA LEU A 23 11.44 1.05 -5.19
C LEU A 23 12.72 1.15 -4.35
N ASN A 24 13.64 2.00 -4.80
CA ASN A 24 14.83 2.38 -4.02
C ASN A 24 14.43 3.12 -2.73
N ASN A 25 15.26 3.07 -1.68
CA ASN A 25 14.88 3.52 -0.33
C ASN A 25 14.32 4.96 -0.26
N GLU A 26 14.89 5.93 -1.00
CA GLU A 26 14.40 7.32 -1.01
C GLU A 26 13.08 7.50 -1.79
N GLN A 27 12.86 6.66 -2.82
CA GLN A 27 11.65 6.73 -3.65
C GLN A 27 10.50 5.90 -3.08
N ARG A 28 10.80 5.00 -2.14
CA ARG A 28 9.84 4.08 -1.52
C ARG A 28 8.73 4.82 -0.79
N GLU A 29 9.06 5.77 0.07
CA GLU A 29 8.07 6.56 0.83
C GLU A 29 7.13 7.33 -0.11
N ASN A 30 7.70 8.01 -1.12
CA ASN A 30 6.93 8.75 -2.11
C ASN A 30 6.03 7.84 -2.95
N ALA A 31 6.53 6.68 -3.35
CA ALA A 31 5.74 5.71 -4.10
C ALA A 31 4.60 5.12 -3.27
N ILE A 32 4.84 4.80 -1.99
CA ILE A 32 3.80 4.33 -1.06
C ILE A 32 2.73 5.40 -0.90
N ASN A 33 3.11 6.65 -0.61
CA ASN A 33 2.15 7.76 -0.47
C ASN A 33 1.32 7.94 -1.75
N ARG A 34 1.96 7.86 -2.92
CA ARG A 34 1.27 7.98 -4.20
C ARG A 34 0.30 6.83 -4.45
N ILE A 35 0.71 5.60 -4.14
CA ILE A 35 -0.14 4.40 -4.27
C ILE A 35 -1.35 4.51 -3.33
N THR A 36 -1.15 4.95 -2.08
CA THR A 36 -2.26 5.17 -1.12
C THR A 36 -3.27 6.18 -1.66
N GLN A 37 -2.80 7.34 -2.14
CA GLN A 37 -3.68 8.32 -2.78
C GLN A 37 -4.46 7.76 -3.97
N LEU A 38 -3.82 6.93 -4.80
CA LEU A 38 -4.47 6.30 -5.94
C LEU A 38 -5.52 5.25 -5.52
N ILE A 39 -5.34 4.60 -4.37
CA ILE A 39 -6.35 3.69 -3.79
C ILE A 39 -7.57 4.49 -3.35
N ASP A 40 -7.37 5.60 -2.63
CA ASP A 40 -8.47 6.47 -2.17
C ASP A 40 -9.25 7.06 -3.36
N ASP A 41 -8.52 7.55 -4.39
CA ASP A 41 -9.12 8.03 -5.65
C ASP A 41 -9.99 6.95 -6.31
N ARG A 42 -9.51 5.69 -6.34
CA ARG A 42 -10.24 4.56 -6.93
C ARG A 42 -11.48 4.21 -6.12
N GLU A 43 -11.40 4.24 -4.79
CA GLU A 43 -12.56 3.99 -3.91
C GLU A 43 -13.63 5.09 -4.06
N ALA A 44 -13.24 6.33 -4.30
CA ALA A 44 -14.20 7.38 -4.61
C ALA A 44 -14.96 7.10 -5.92
N LEU A 45 -14.25 6.63 -6.96
CA LEU A 45 -14.82 6.34 -8.28
C LEU A 45 -15.78 5.15 -8.28
N THR A 46 -15.56 4.13 -7.44
CA THR A 46 -16.44 2.96 -7.37
C THR A 46 -17.84 3.30 -6.87
N LYS A 47 -18.01 4.41 -6.13
CA LYS A 47 -19.34 4.87 -5.67
C LYS A 47 -20.27 5.27 -6.81
N ASP A 48 -19.71 5.64 -7.96
CA ASP A 48 -20.43 6.07 -9.16
C ASP A 48 -20.66 4.93 -10.17
N ILE A 49 -20.03 3.77 -9.96
CA ILE A 49 -20.14 2.59 -10.83
C ILE A 49 -21.25 1.71 -10.25
N LYS A 50 -22.48 1.89 -10.73
CA LYS A 50 -23.68 1.19 -10.24
C LYS A 50 -24.53 0.67 -11.39
N PRO A 51 -25.23 -0.46 -11.23
CA PRO A 51 -26.12 -0.99 -12.26
C PRO A 51 -27.34 -0.07 -12.49
N PRO A 52 -28.01 -0.16 -13.66
CA PRO A 52 -27.76 -1.09 -14.76
C PRO A 52 -26.60 -0.65 -15.67
N PHE A 53 -25.85 -1.63 -16.21
CA PHE A 53 -24.70 -1.38 -17.08
C PHE A 53 -25.03 -1.58 -18.56
N SER A 54 -24.54 -0.70 -19.41
CA SER A 54 -24.54 -0.88 -20.88
C SER A 54 -23.52 -1.94 -21.33
N SER A 55 -23.66 -2.44 -22.56
CA SER A 55 -22.72 -3.41 -23.13
C SER A 55 -21.28 -2.90 -23.16
N GLU A 56 -21.08 -1.62 -23.44
CA GLU A 56 -19.76 -0.98 -23.44
C GLU A 56 -19.16 -0.92 -22.03
N GLU A 57 -19.96 -0.58 -21.02
CA GLU A 57 -19.53 -0.57 -19.62
C GLU A 57 -19.22 -1.97 -19.10
N GLN A 58 -19.90 -3.00 -19.59
CA GLN A 58 -19.59 -4.40 -19.25
C GLN A 58 -18.23 -4.84 -19.81
N GLU A 59 -17.89 -4.47 -21.04
CA GLU A 59 -16.58 -4.75 -21.63
C GLU A 59 -15.45 -4.02 -20.89
N LEU A 60 -15.65 -2.73 -20.59
CA LEU A 60 -14.72 -1.98 -19.76
C LEU A 60 -14.60 -2.56 -18.35
N GLY A 61 -15.70 -3.04 -17.77
CA GLY A 61 -15.72 -3.71 -16.47
C GLY A 61 -14.87 -4.99 -16.46
N LYS A 62 -14.93 -5.80 -17.52
CA LYS A 62 -14.04 -6.98 -17.68
C LYS A 62 -12.58 -6.56 -17.70
N GLN A 63 -12.24 -5.54 -18.49
CA GLN A 63 -10.87 -5.01 -18.53
C GLN A 63 -10.41 -4.50 -17.15
N ALA A 64 -11.29 -3.81 -16.42
CA ALA A 64 -10.98 -3.34 -15.07
C ALA A 64 -10.66 -4.50 -14.12
N ILE A 65 -11.43 -5.59 -14.17
CA ILE A 65 -11.21 -6.79 -13.34
C ILE A 65 -9.86 -7.44 -13.67
N GLU A 66 -9.50 -7.58 -14.94
CA GLU A 66 -8.21 -8.14 -15.35
C GLU A 66 -7.03 -7.30 -14.84
N LEU A 67 -7.13 -5.97 -14.94
CA LEU A 67 -6.10 -5.06 -14.43
C LEU A 67 -6.01 -5.08 -12.90
N ASP A 68 -7.14 -5.22 -12.21
CA ASP A 68 -7.17 -5.32 -10.75
C ASP A 68 -6.51 -6.62 -10.26
N GLN A 69 -6.69 -7.73 -10.98
CA GLN A 69 -5.98 -8.99 -10.70
C GLN A 69 -4.47 -8.82 -10.82
N GLN A 70 -4.01 -8.16 -11.90
CA GLN A 70 -2.59 -7.85 -12.09
C GLN A 70 -2.06 -6.94 -10.98
N LEU A 71 -2.82 -5.90 -10.61
CA LEU A 71 -2.44 -4.96 -9.56
C LEU A 71 -2.29 -5.66 -8.20
N ASN A 72 -3.23 -6.53 -7.84
CA ASN A 72 -3.17 -7.31 -6.60
C ASN A 72 -1.92 -8.19 -6.53
N HIS A 73 -1.51 -8.79 -7.65
CA HIS A 73 -0.29 -9.58 -7.73
C HIS A 73 0.95 -8.74 -7.46
N GLU A 74 1.07 -7.58 -8.11
CA GLU A 74 2.23 -6.69 -7.93
C GLU A 74 2.29 -6.10 -6.50
N LEU A 75 1.15 -5.67 -5.94
CA LEU A 75 1.08 -5.22 -4.55
C LEU A 75 1.51 -6.32 -3.57
N THR A 76 1.11 -7.56 -3.82
CA THR A 76 1.51 -8.71 -2.99
C THR A 76 3.03 -8.93 -3.04
N LYS A 77 3.65 -8.85 -4.23
CA LYS A 77 5.11 -8.95 -4.36
C LYS A 77 5.83 -7.86 -3.57
N VAL A 78 5.38 -6.61 -3.70
CA VAL A 78 5.97 -5.48 -2.96
C VAL A 78 5.82 -5.68 -1.46
N PHE A 79 4.65 -6.09 -0.99
CA PHE A 79 4.42 -6.40 0.42
C PHE A 79 5.36 -7.50 0.94
N GLN A 80 5.55 -8.57 0.17
CA GLN A 80 6.49 -9.65 0.51
C GLN A 80 7.94 -9.15 0.58
N HIS A 81 8.34 -8.26 -0.33
CA HIS A 81 9.67 -7.64 -0.33
C HIS A 81 9.88 -6.80 0.94
N ILE A 82 8.92 -5.92 1.28
CA ILE A 82 8.97 -5.10 2.50
C ILE A 82 9.04 -6.00 3.74
N LYS A 83 8.25 -7.07 3.81
CA LYS A 83 8.29 -8.04 4.92
C LYS A 83 9.65 -8.73 5.04
N LYS A 84 10.31 -9.03 3.92
CA LYS A 84 11.67 -9.58 3.91
C LYS A 84 12.69 -8.56 4.42
N ASP A 85 12.62 -7.32 3.95
CA ASP A 85 13.49 -6.22 4.41
C ASP A 85 13.37 -6.02 5.94
N MET A 86 12.15 -5.99 6.48
CA MET A 86 11.91 -5.86 7.92
C MET A 86 12.54 -6.99 8.73
N ARG A 87 12.47 -8.24 8.25
CA ARG A 87 13.11 -9.39 8.92
C ARG A 87 14.63 -9.27 8.89
N ASN A 88 15.19 -8.84 7.77
CA ASN A 88 16.63 -8.65 7.61
C ASN A 88 17.15 -7.52 8.51
N ALA A 89 16.43 -6.39 8.57
CA ALA A 89 16.75 -5.28 9.46
C ALA A 89 16.72 -5.69 10.95
N LYS A 90 15.72 -6.49 11.37
CA LYS A 90 15.67 -7.05 12.73
C LYS A 90 16.84 -8.00 13.01
N LYS A 91 17.26 -8.81 12.03
CA LYS A 91 18.41 -9.72 12.17
C LYS A 91 19.73 -8.93 12.27
N GLN A 92 19.89 -7.86 11.49
CA GLN A 92 21.02 -6.94 11.61
C GLN A 92 21.01 -6.17 12.95
N SER A 93 19.86 -5.70 13.43
CA SER A 93 19.71 -5.03 14.73
C SER A 93 20.02 -5.95 15.93
N ARG A 94 19.73 -7.26 15.84
CA ARG A 94 20.17 -8.25 16.83
C ARG A 94 21.69 -8.49 16.81
N SER A 95 22.35 -8.30 15.66
CA SER A 95 23.81 -8.31 15.54
C SER A 95 24.45 -7.00 15.99
N ASN A 96 23.72 -5.88 15.88
CA ASN A 96 24.14 -4.52 16.26
C ASN A 96 23.34 -4.03 17.48
N HIS A 97 23.40 -4.73 18.62
CA HIS A 97 22.89 -4.22 19.91
C HIS A 97 23.72 -3.04 20.46
N SER A 98 24.07 -2.10 19.59
CA SER A 98 24.55 -0.77 19.90
C SER A 98 24.01 0.15 18.81
N TYR A 99 23.29 1.17 19.23
CA TYR A 99 22.74 2.29 18.44
C TYR A 99 21.33 2.16 17.85
N LEU A 100 20.42 2.68 18.69
CA LEU A 100 19.35 3.65 18.41
C LEU A 100 18.13 3.18 17.62
N ASN A 101 17.14 2.85 18.43
CA ASN A 101 15.75 2.55 18.13
C ASN A 101 14.95 3.84 17.78
N PRO A 102 14.47 4.05 16.53
CA PRO A 102 13.75 5.28 16.16
C PRO A 102 12.23 5.23 16.38
N TYR A 103 11.64 4.14 16.89
CA TYR A 103 10.19 4.01 17.05
C TYR A 103 9.73 3.82 18.49
N LYS A 104 10.44 4.46 19.42
CA LYS A 104 10.02 4.49 20.82
C LYS A 104 9.11 5.69 21.10
N ASN A 105 8.07 5.93 20.31
CA ASN A 105 7.04 6.91 20.63
C ASN A 105 5.73 6.63 19.88
N VAL A 106 4.94 5.65 20.35
CA VAL A 106 3.47 5.79 20.45
C VAL A 106 2.91 4.70 21.38
N ALA A 107 2.40 5.15 22.54
CA ALA A 107 1.55 4.49 23.55
C ALA A 107 2.11 3.20 24.20
N SER A 108 2.44 3.16 25.50
CA SER A 108 1.56 3.53 26.61
C SER A 108 2.29 4.25 27.74
N PHE A 109 1.77 5.43 28.09
CA PHE A 109 1.88 6.02 29.41
C PHE A 109 0.79 5.35 30.27
N ASP A 110 1.19 4.38 31.09
CA ASP A 110 0.44 4.07 32.31
C ASP A 110 1.44 4.05 33.46
N GLY A 111 1.27 5.03 34.35
CA GLY A 111 2.18 5.28 35.44
C GLY A 111 1.92 4.29 36.57
N ARG A 112 2.95 3.55 36.97
CA ARG A 112 3.10 3.13 38.37
C ARG A 112 4.57 2.95 38.71
N PHE A 113 5.09 3.94 39.42
CA PHE A 113 6.20 3.75 40.34
C PHE A 113 5.74 2.80 41.44
N LEU A 114 6.44 1.69 41.64
CA LEU A 114 6.53 1.05 42.94
C LEU A 114 8.01 0.88 43.25
N ASP A 115 8.48 1.84 44.04
CA ASP A 115 9.64 1.68 44.89
C ASP A 115 9.41 0.49 45.81
N SER A 116 10.32 -0.47 45.79
CA SER A 116 10.68 -1.19 47.00
C SER A 116 11.96 -1.99 46.77
N LYS A 117 13.05 -1.44 47.31
CA LYS A 117 14.27 -2.16 47.69
C LYS A 117 13.93 -3.31 48.66
N LYS A 118 14.48 -4.50 48.41
CA LYS A 118 15.31 -5.29 49.34
C LYS A 118 15.92 -6.48 48.64
#